data_AF-A0A848XLT3-F1
#
_entry.id   AF-A0A848XLT3-F1
#
_cell.length_a   1.000
_cell.length_b   1.000
_cell.length_c   1.000
_cell.angle_alpha   90.00
_cell.angle_beta   90.00
_cell.angle_gamma   90.00
#
_symmetry.space_group_name_H-M   'P 1'
#
loop_
_entity.id
_entity.type
_entity.pdbx_description
1 polymer ?
#
loop_
_entity_poly.entity_id
_entity_poly.type
_entity_poly.pdbx_seq_one_letter_code
_entity_poly.pdbx_strand_id
1 'polypeptide(L)'
;MRSCRGGLPWGVVLVVLTLSGSCGPADRDPHSAPRADTLGLLVYNIHHGEGMDDVVDLRRVADFIQALDPDLVTLQEVDSVAQRTGRVDQTAELA
;
A
#
# COMPACT_ATOMS: atom_id res chain seq x y z
N MET A 1 14.58 16.93 32.27
CA MET A 1 13.27 17.23 32.92
C MET A 1 12.73 18.53 32.36
N ARG A 2 11.49 18.46 31.81
CA ARG A 2 10.56 19.47 31.24
C ARG A 2 9.89 18.74 30.06
N SER A 3 8.95 17.82 30.30
CA SER A 3 7.52 18.07 30.61
C SER A 3 6.83 18.94 29.55
N CYS A 4 6.31 18.29 28.51
CA CYS A 4 5.11 18.72 27.80
C CYS A 4 4.04 17.66 28.01
N ARG A 5 3.05 17.97 28.85
CA ARG A 5 1.78 17.26 28.94
C ARG A 5 0.83 17.89 27.93
N GLY A 6 -0.03 17.09 27.30
CA GLY A 6 -1.38 17.52 26.94
C GLY A 6 -1.87 17.17 25.54
N GLY A 7 -2.82 16.23 25.49
CA GLY A 7 -3.94 16.29 24.54
C GLY A 7 -3.96 15.24 23.43
N LEU A 8 -4.41 14.00 23.73
CA LEU A 8 -5.16 13.24 22.73
C LEU A 8 -6.65 13.47 22.99
N PRO A 9 -7.39 13.94 21.98
CA PRO A 9 -8.68 13.31 21.74
C PRO A 9 -8.99 13.28 20.24
N TRP A 10 -8.30 12.44 19.46
CA TRP A 10 -8.77 12.09 18.12
C TRP A 10 -9.35 10.70 18.21
N GLY A 11 -10.69 10.65 18.29
CA GLY A 11 -11.45 9.43 18.45
C GLY A 11 -11.03 8.39 17.41
N VAL A 12 -10.43 7.31 17.88
CA VAL A 12 -10.24 6.11 17.08
C VAL A 12 -11.62 5.47 16.97
N VAL A 13 -12.31 5.74 15.86
CA VAL A 13 -13.52 5.00 15.51
C VAL A 13 -13.06 3.68 14.89
N LEU A 14 -13.02 2.63 15.72
CA LEU A 14 -12.82 1.27 15.26
C LEU A 14 -14.16 0.71 14.78
N VAL A 15 -14.41 0.75 13.47
CA VAL A 15 -15.55 0.03 12.87
C VAL A 15 -15.12 -1.43 12.66
N VAL A 16 -15.57 -2.33 13.54
CA VAL A 16 -15.43 -3.77 13.33
C VAL A 16 -16.66 -4.26 12.57
N LEU A 17 -16.53 -4.44 11.26
CA LEU A 17 -17.52 -5.11 10.43
C LEU A 17 -17.22 -6.62 10.44
N THR A 18 -18.02 -7.40 11.15
CA THR A 18 -17.92 -8.86 11.12
C THR A 18 -18.60 -9.38 9.86
N LEU A 19 -17.81 -9.69 8.83
CA LEU A 19 -18.28 -10.44 7.67
C LEU A 19 -18.12 -11.94 7.96
N SER A 20 -19.23 -12.63 8.17
CA SER A 20 -19.26 -14.10 8.12
C SER A 20 -19.05 -14.55 6.67
N GLY A 21 -17.80 -14.82 6.30
CA GLY A 21 -17.45 -15.40 5.01
C GLY A 21 -17.53 -16.93 5.05
N SER A 22 -18.42 -17.51 4.25
CA SER A 22 -18.40 -18.96 3.96
C SER A 22 -17.13 -19.27 3.15
N CYS A 23 -16.29 -20.15 3.66
CA CYS A 23 -15.04 -20.54 3.02
C CYS A 23 -15.31 -21.62 1.97
N GLY A 24 -15.14 -21.28 0.69
CA GLY A 24 -14.98 -22.23 -0.41
C GLY A 24 -13.64 -21.98 -1.10
N PRO A 25 -12.97 -23.00 -1.65
CA PRO A 25 -11.72 -22.80 -2.36
C PRO A 25 -12.01 -22.08 -3.67
N ALA A 26 -11.43 -20.90 -3.85
CA ALA A 26 -11.50 -20.16 -5.09
C ALA A 26 -10.27 -20.54 -5.95
N ASP A 27 -10.46 -21.52 -6.83
CA ASP A 27 -9.60 -21.66 -8.01
C ASP A 27 -9.78 -20.38 -8.85
N ARG A 28 -8.77 -19.51 -8.85
CA ARG A 28 -8.81 -18.21 -9.53
C ARG A 28 -8.12 -18.28 -10.87
N ASP A 29 -8.88 -18.06 -11.93
CA ASP A 29 -8.37 -17.71 -13.25
C ASP A 29 -8.26 -16.18 -13.34
N PRO A 30 -7.05 -15.60 -13.53
CA PRO A 30 -6.85 -14.16 -13.65
C PRO A 30 -7.40 -13.56 -14.96
N HIS A 31 -8.05 -14.37 -15.82
CA HIS A 31 -8.57 -13.92 -17.13
C HIS A 31 -10.07 -14.13 -17.36
N SER A 32 -10.83 -14.47 -16.32
CA SER A 32 -12.29 -14.52 -16.42
C SER A 32 -12.92 -13.10 -16.39
N ALA A 33 -13.83 -12.84 -17.34
CA ALA A 33 -14.64 -11.64 -17.64
C ALA A 33 -14.75 -10.51 -16.58
N PRO A 34 -14.95 -9.23 -17.01
CA PRO A 34 -14.95 -8.07 -16.12
C PRO A 34 -15.89 -8.27 -14.93
N ARG A 35 -15.25 -8.22 -13.77
CA ARG A 35 -15.77 -8.31 -12.42
C ARG A 35 -16.63 -7.08 -12.12
N ALA A 36 -17.86 -7.05 -12.63
CA ALA A 36 -18.72 -5.88 -12.49
C ALA A 36 -18.97 -5.47 -11.02
N ASP A 37 -18.78 -6.40 -10.06
CA ASP A 37 -19.18 -6.23 -8.66
C ASP A 37 -18.05 -6.41 -7.63
N THR A 38 -16.78 -6.45 -8.01
CA THR A 38 -15.69 -6.58 -7.02
C THR A 38 -14.51 -5.69 -7.35
N LEU A 39 -14.04 -4.96 -6.34
CA LEU A 39 -12.92 -4.03 -6.43
C LEU A 39 -11.67 -4.65 -5.78
N GLY A 40 -10.61 -4.82 -6.55
CA GLY A 40 -9.28 -5.22 -6.09
C GLY A 40 -8.52 -4.04 -5.50
N LEU A 41 -8.13 -4.16 -4.24
CA LEU A 41 -7.39 -3.12 -3.51
C LEU A 41 -6.01 -3.63 -3.12
N LEU A 42 -4.98 -2.84 -3.38
CA LEU A 42 -3.63 -3.03 -2.86
C LEU A 42 -3.29 -1.90 -1.87
N VAL A 43 -2.98 -2.27 -0.63
CA VAL A 43 -2.46 -1.35 0.38
C VAL A 43 -1.06 -1.81 0.72
N TYR A 44 -0.06 -1.05 0.29
CA TYR A 44 1.33 -1.50 0.37
C TYR A 44 2.23 -0.40 0.95
N ASN A 45 3.03 -0.76 1.94
CA ASN A 45 4.10 0.10 2.43
C ASN A 45 5.36 -0.25 1.64
N ILE A 46 5.82 0.68 0.81
CA ILE A 46 6.94 0.44 -0.10
C ILE A 46 8.29 0.57 0.60
N HIS A 47 8.29 0.93 1.89
CA HIS A 47 9.48 1.27 2.65
C HIS A 47 10.42 2.14 1.81
N HIS A 48 9.92 3.28 1.32
CA HIS A 48 10.62 4.21 0.42
C HIS A 48 11.33 3.58 -0.81
N GLY A 49 10.86 2.42 -1.26
CA GLY A 49 11.43 1.64 -2.37
C GLY A 49 12.63 0.77 -1.99
N GLU A 50 13.04 0.75 -0.72
CA GLU A 50 14.15 -0.05 -0.22
C GLU A 50 13.73 -1.51 -0.02
N GLY A 51 14.51 -2.42 -0.60
CA GLY A 51 14.30 -3.86 -0.47
C GLY A 51 15.05 -4.45 0.72
N MET A 52 14.91 -5.77 0.90
CA MET A 52 15.69 -6.51 1.91
C MET A 52 17.20 -6.57 1.59
N ASP A 53 17.59 -6.08 0.43
CA ASP A 53 18.95 -5.91 -0.04
C ASP A 53 19.51 -4.50 0.25
N ASP A 54 18.77 -3.66 0.97
CA ASP A 54 19.10 -2.26 1.28
C ASP A 54 19.28 -1.40 0.00
N VAL A 55 18.66 -1.83 -1.11
CA VAL A 55 18.69 -1.12 -2.39
C VAL A 55 17.34 -0.46 -2.65
N VAL A 56 17.36 0.84 -2.92
CA VAL A 56 16.18 1.60 -3.39
C VAL A 56 15.95 1.33 -4.88
N ASP A 57 14.87 0.62 -5.19
CA ASP A 57 14.45 0.29 -6.56
C ASP A 57 12.93 0.42 -6.71
N LEU A 58 12.49 1.55 -7.29
CA LEU A 58 11.08 1.83 -7.56
C LEU A 58 10.52 1.00 -8.72
N ARG A 59 11.36 0.52 -9.64
CA ARG A 59 10.90 -0.32 -10.76
C ARG A 59 10.48 -1.68 -10.24
N ARG A 60 11.25 -2.26 -9.31
CA ARG A 60 10.86 -3.48 -8.60
C ARG A 60 9.48 -3.36 -7.95
N VAL A 61 9.18 -2.20 -7.35
CA VAL A 61 7.85 -1.92 -6.77
C VAL A 61 6.78 -1.83 -7.85
N ALA A 62 7.03 -1.09 -8.93
CA ALA A 62 6.09 -0.94 -10.03
C ALA A 62 5.77 -2.26 -10.74
N ASP A 63 6.79 -3.09 -10.99
CA ASP A 63 6.64 -4.41 -11.62
C ASP A 63 5.82 -5.36 -10.72
N PHE A 64 6.05 -5.30 -9.41
CA PHE A 64 5.27 -6.07 -8.44
C PHE A 64 3.79 -5.64 -8.41
N ILE A 65 3.52 -4.33 -8.39
CA ILE A 65 2.15 -3.80 -8.41
C ILE A 65 1.43 -4.21 -9.69
N GLN A 66 2.08 -4.07 -10.86
CA GLN A 66 1.51 -4.45 -12.15
C GLN A 66 1.20 -5.95 -12.24
N ALA A 67 2.08 -6.80 -11.71
CA ALA A 67 1.87 -8.26 -11.70
C ALA A 67 0.65 -8.69 -10.86
N LEU A 68 0.21 -7.87 -9.90
CA LEU A 68 -0.96 -8.14 -9.07
C LEU A 68 -2.28 -7.67 -9.69
N ASP A 69 -2.23 -6.83 -10.73
CA ASP A 69 -3.38 -6.26 -11.45
C ASP A 69 -4.52 -5.72 -10.52
N PRO A 70 -4.21 -4.84 -9.55
CA PRO A 70 -5.24 -4.24 -8.69
C PRO A 70 -5.99 -3.11 -9.39
N ASP A 71 -7.26 -2.90 -9.03
CA ASP A 71 -8.05 -1.76 -9.52
C ASP A 71 -7.65 -0.43 -8.85
N LEU A 72 -7.21 -0.48 -7.58
CA LEU A 72 -6.75 0.69 -6.83
C LEU A 72 -5.58 0.34 -5.92
N VAL A 73 -4.56 1.20 -5.91
CA VAL A 73 -3.35 1.06 -5.11
C VAL A 73 -3.20 2.23 -4.15
N THR A 74 -2.82 1.95 -2.92
CA THR A 74 -2.44 2.96 -1.91
C THR A 74 -1.06 2.62 -1.37
N LEU A 75 -0.17 3.62 -1.36
CA LEU A 75 1.22 3.44 -0.97
C LEU A 75 1.53 4.20 0.33
N GLN A 76 2.31 3.57 1.21
CA GLN A 76 2.81 4.16 2.46
C GLN A 76 4.35 4.25 2.42
N GLU A 77 4.92 5.15 3.22
CA GLU A 77 6.36 5.48 3.24
C GLU A 77 6.91 5.91 1.87
N VAL A 78 6.10 6.58 1.07
CA VAL A 78 6.54 7.23 -0.18
C VAL A 78 7.32 8.50 0.19
N ASP A 79 8.57 8.59 -0.24
CA ASP A 79 9.40 9.78 -0.08
C ASP A 79 9.21 10.75 -1.25
N SER A 80 9.36 12.04 -0.99
CA SER A 80 9.50 13.06 -2.02
C SER A 80 10.75 13.88 -1.78
N VAL A 81 11.64 13.90 -2.77
CA VAL A 81 12.88 14.70 -2.80
C VAL A 81 13.76 14.59 -1.56
N ALA A 82 13.67 13.47 -0.84
CA ALA A 82 14.46 13.21 0.35
C ALA A 82 15.92 12.88 -0.01
N GLN A 83 16.87 13.31 0.82
CA GLN A 83 18.29 13.07 0.53
C GLN A 83 18.67 11.59 0.55
N ARG A 84 18.04 10.81 1.43
CA ARG A 84 18.29 9.36 1.57
C ARG A 84 17.84 8.54 0.35
N THR A 85 16.93 9.08 -0.47
CA THR A 85 16.40 8.45 -1.68
C THR A 85 16.96 9.08 -2.96
N GLY A 86 18.13 9.73 -2.87
CA GLY A 86 18.76 10.36 -4.04
C GLY A 86 18.01 11.58 -4.57
N ARG A 87 17.12 12.18 -3.76
CA ARG A 87 16.26 13.32 -4.12
C ARG A 87 15.27 13.03 -5.25
N VAL A 88 14.89 11.77 -5.41
CA VAL A 88 13.85 11.34 -6.35
C VAL A 88 12.46 11.70 -5.81
N ASP A 89 11.56 12.15 -6.67
CA ASP A 89 10.14 12.26 -6.36
C ASP A 89 9.46 10.92 -6.67
N GLN A 90 9.32 10.07 -5.65
CA GLN A 90 8.79 8.72 -5.83
C GLN A 90 7.32 8.73 -6.23
N THR A 91 6.59 9.80 -5.89
CA THR A 91 5.19 9.96 -6.29
C THR A 91 5.09 10.13 -7.80
N ALA A 92 5.98 10.92 -8.40
CA ALA A 92 6.01 11.13 -9.84
C ALA A 92 6.48 9.88 -10.60
N GLU A 93 7.42 9.11 -10.05
CA GLU A 93 7.96 7.90 -10.69
C GLU A 93 6.99 6.71 -10.66
N LEU A 94 6.08 6.65 -9.68
CA LEU A 94 5.10 5.57 -9.50
C LEU A 94 3.68 5.94 -9.97
N ALA A 95 3.49 7.14 -10.52
CA ALA A 95 2.22 7.64 -11.02
C ALA A 95 1.80 7.04 -12.37
#